data_AF-A0AAW7XBD1-F1
#
_entry.id   AF-A0AAW7XBD1-F1
#
_cell.length_a   1.000
_cell.length_b   1.000
_cell.length_c   1.000
_cell.angle_alpha   90.00
_cell.angle_beta   90.00
_cell.angle_gamma   90.00
#
_symmetry.space_group_name_H-M   'P 1'
#
loop_
_entity.id
_entity.type
_entity.pdbx_description
1 polymer ?
#
loop_
_entity_poly.entity_id
_entity_poly.type
_entity_poly.pdbx_seq_one_letter_code
_entity_poly.pdbx_strand_id
1 'polypeptide(L)'
;TLPFYESFDYTAGESLVQVSPRDLIWTVAASSATLDLTINSGNLSSYSGLPEPVGNSLYLEGGGDDATVDFTPVTSGQVYASCMLRVTDLTNLRTGSRSHGYIALFANSNGPGYH
;
A
#
# COMPACT_ATOMS: atom_id res chain seq x y z
N THR A 1 -13.51 -4.23 -8.63
CA THR A 1 -14.07 -5.61 -8.55
C THR A 1 -12.94 -6.59 -8.28
N LEU A 2 -13.23 -7.83 -7.87
CA LEU A 2 -12.21 -8.85 -7.59
C LEU A 2 -12.06 -9.85 -8.77
N PRO A 3 -10.86 -10.44 -9.00
CA PRO A 3 -9.62 -10.21 -8.25
C PRO A 3 -9.06 -8.81 -8.53
N PHE A 4 -8.52 -8.19 -7.49
CA PHE A 4 -7.84 -6.90 -7.56
C PHE A 4 -6.33 -7.12 -7.55
N TYR A 5 -5.61 -6.47 -8.45
CA TYR A 5 -4.16 -6.50 -8.51
C TYR A 5 -3.65 -5.08 -8.74
N GLU A 6 -2.79 -4.62 -7.83
CA GLU A 6 -2.07 -3.35 -7.95
C GLU A 6 -0.59 -3.68 -8.19
N SER A 7 -0.05 -3.16 -9.29
CA SER A 7 1.35 -3.34 -9.69
C SER A 7 2.19 -2.08 -9.50
N PHE A 8 1.56 -0.96 -9.13
CA PHE A 8 2.18 0.36 -9.05
C PHE A 8 2.83 0.79 -10.38
N ASP A 9 2.14 0.56 -11.50
CA ASP A 9 2.56 0.99 -12.85
C ASP A 9 2.30 2.49 -13.07
N TYR A 10 2.95 3.31 -12.24
CA TYR A 10 2.90 4.77 -12.23
C TYR A 10 4.32 5.34 -12.43
N THR A 11 4.46 6.63 -12.75
CA THR A 11 5.80 7.23 -12.90
C THR A 11 6.53 7.24 -11.56
N ALA A 12 7.81 6.86 -11.57
CA ALA A 12 8.65 6.94 -10.37
C ALA A 12 8.87 8.40 -9.93
N GLY A 13 8.94 8.62 -8.63
CA GLY A 13 9.12 9.94 -7.99
C GLY A 13 7.82 10.69 -7.74
N GLU A 14 6.68 10.21 -8.25
CA GLU A 14 5.38 10.80 -7.98
C GLU A 14 4.75 10.18 -6.70
N SER A 15 3.88 10.94 -6.02
CA SER A 15 3.13 10.45 -4.86
C SER A 15 1.93 9.62 -5.30
N LEU A 16 1.71 8.46 -4.66
CA LEU A 16 0.64 7.49 -4.96
C LEU A 16 -0.75 8.14 -5.09
N VAL A 17 -1.05 9.12 -4.24
CA VAL A 17 -2.37 9.78 -4.20
C VAL A 17 -2.51 10.89 -5.24
N GLN A 18 -1.40 11.42 -5.74
CA GLN A 18 -1.38 12.33 -6.89
C GLN A 18 -1.46 11.54 -8.20
N VAL A 19 -0.89 10.34 -8.21
CA VAL A 19 -0.88 9.40 -9.34
C VAL A 19 -1.84 8.26 -9.14
N SER A 20 -3.05 8.58 -8.72
CA SER A 20 -4.18 7.65 -8.82
C SER A 20 -4.90 7.71 -10.20
N PRO A 21 -4.27 7.73 -11.41
CA PRO A 21 -5.03 7.60 -12.63
C PRO A 21 -5.14 6.12 -12.98
N ARG A 22 -6.32 5.51 -12.76
CA ARG A 22 -6.88 4.34 -13.47
C ARG A 22 -7.97 3.72 -12.59
N ASP A 23 -9.21 4.17 -12.66
CA ASP A 23 -10.42 3.57 -12.04
C ASP A 23 -10.34 3.15 -10.54
N LEU A 24 -9.24 3.47 -9.87
CA LEU A 24 -8.82 3.10 -8.53
C LEU A 24 -8.37 4.41 -7.90
N ILE A 25 -9.14 4.85 -6.92
CA ILE A 25 -8.85 6.10 -6.21
C ILE A 25 -8.22 5.70 -4.90
N TRP A 26 -6.91 5.90 -4.79
CA TRP A 26 -6.21 5.83 -3.51
C TRP A 26 -6.58 7.06 -2.68
N THR A 27 -7.20 6.84 -1.53
CA THR A 27 -7.57 7.91 -0.60
C THR A 27 -6.66 7.88 0.63
N VAL A 28 -6.09 9.02 1.00
CA VAL A 28 -5.33 9.14 2.26
C VAL A 28 -6.28 9.22 3.44
N ALA A 29 -6.03 8.44 4.48
CA ALA A 29 -6.78 8.45 5.73
C ALA A 29 -6.60 9.76 6.51
N ALA A 30 -5.39 10.35 6.49
CA ALA A 30 -5.03 11.50 7.29
C ALA A 30 -4.80 12.80 6.49
N SER A 31 -5.08 13.94 7.14
CA SER A 31 -4.79 15.32 6.66
C SER A 31 -3.30 15.69 6.60
N SER A 32 -2.43 14.69 6.59
CA SER A 32 -0.99 14.84 6.65
C SER A 32 -0.47 15.35 5.31
N ALA A 33 0.31 16.43 5.37
CA ALA A 33 0.82 17.15 4.20
C ALA A 33 2.07 16.48 3.58
N THR A 34 2.49 15.32 4.07
CA THR A 34 3.84 14.77 3.78
C THR A 34 3.95 14.00 2.49
N LEU A 35 2.84 13.52 1.90
CA LEU A 35 2.85 12.76 0.63
C LEU A 35 3.93 11.67 0.62
N ASP A 36 4.10 10.96 1.74
CA ASP A 36 5.25 10.07 1.96
C ASP A 36 5.16 8.75 1.16
N LEU A 37 3.96 8.42 0.66
CA LEU A 37 3.68 7.30 -0.22
C LEU A 37 4.16 7.60 -1.65
N THR A 38 5.43 7.29 -1.92
CA THR A 38 6.09 7.58 -3.20
C THR A 38 6.27 6.34 -4.06
N ILE A 39 6.13 6.50 -5.37
CA ILE A 39 6.45 5.45 -6.35
C ILE A 39 7.97 5.39 -6.56
N ASN A 40 8.59 4.27 -6.22
CA ASN A 40 10.01 4.03 -6.44
C ASN A 40 10.27 3.19 -7.68
N SER A 41 11.34 3.54 -8.41
CA SER A 41 11.72 2.83 -9.63
C SER A 41 12.05 1.36 -9.35
N GLY A 42 11.51 0.48 -10.19
CA GLY A 42 11.72 -0.96 -10.11
C GLY A 42 10.79 -1.67 -9.14
N ASN A 43 10.83 -2.99 -9.18
CA ASN A 43 9.93 -3.86 -8.44
C ASN A 43 10.74 -5.01 -7.79
N LEU A 44 10.05 -5.86 -7.03
CA LEU A 44 10.58 -7.14 -6.59
C LEU A 44 10.95 -8.02 -7.78
N SER A 45 11.91 -8.93 -7.61
CA SER A 45 12.24 -9.93 -8.63
C SER A 45 11.05 -10.88 -8.87
N SER A 46 11.07 -11.61 -9.99
CA SER A 46 10.11 -12.70 -10.21
C SER A 46 10.27 -13.81 -9.17
N TYR A 47 9.13 -14.36 -8.72
CA TYR A 47 9.05 -15.50 -7.81
C TYR A 47 8.16 -16.57 -8.41
N SER A 48 8.64 -17.81 -8.42
CA SER A 48 7.91 -18.95 -8.97
C SER A 48 6.51 -19.08 -8.35
N GLY A 49 5.48 -19.11 -9.19
CA GLY A 49 4.09 -19.26 -8.77
C GLY A 49 3.33 -17.95 -8.54
N LEU A 50 3.97 -16.79 -8.75
CA LEU A 50 3.33 -15.48 -8.75
C LEU A 50 3.36 -14.86 -10.15
N PRO A 51 2.44 -13.91 -10.46
CA PRO A 51 2.52 -13.12 -11.68
C PRO A 51 3.86 -12.40 -11.78
N GLU A 52 4.35 -12.22 -13.02
CA GLU A 52 5.53 -11.40 -13.26
C GLU A 52 5.30 -9.96 -12.75
N PRO A 53 6.27 -9.37 -12.04
CA PRO A 53 6.15 -8.01 -11.57
C PRO A 53 6.10 -7.04 -12.76
N VAL A 54 5.13 -6.14 -12.75
CA VAL A 54 4.95 -5.07 -13.76
C VAL A 54 5.11 -3.73 -13.07
N GLY A 55 5.61 -2.72 -13.79
CA GLY A 55 5.69 -1.36 -13.28
C GLY A 55 6.77 -1.14 -12.21
N ASN A 56 6.45 -0.29 -11.25
CA ASN A 56 7.34 0.18 -10.19
C ASN A 56 6.97 -0.46 -8.84
N SER A 57 7.27 0.22 -7.73
CA SER A 57 6.89 -0.21 -6.39
C SER A 57 6.44 0.97 -5.53
N LEU A 58 5.56 0.70 -4.57
CA LEU A 58 5.28 1.66 -3.51
C LEU A 58 6.39 1.63 -2.47
N TYR A 59 6.93 2.79 -2.14
CA TYR A 59 7.87 2.95 -1.04
C TYR A 59 7.15 3.38 0.22
N LEU A 60 7.48 2.69 1.32
CA LEU A 60 6.95 2.96 2.64
C LEU A 60 8.10 3.42 3.53
N GLU A 61 8.17 4.72 3.78
CA GLU A 61 9.07 5.34 4.74
C GLU A 61 8.24 6.24 5.64
N GLY A 62 8.54 6.25 6.94
CA GLY A 62 7.64 6.82 7.94
C GLY A 62 7.24 8.29 7.66
N GLY A 63 6.01 8.60 8.01
CA GLY A 63 5.41 9.95 7.96
C GLY A 63 3.92 9.88 8.33
N GLY A 64 3.33 8.69 8.18
CA GLY A 64 2.06 8.31 8.78
C GLY A 64 0.89 8.38 7.81
N ASP A 65 1.16 8.48 6.50
CA ASP A 65 0.10 8.44 5.51
C ASP A 65 -0.32 6.98 5.28
N ASP A 66 -1.58 6.68 5.60
CA ASP A 66 -2.23 5.44 5.20
C ASP A 66 -3.08 5.72 3.96
N ALA A 67 -2.94 4.90 2.92
CA ALA A 67 -3.79 4.97 1.73
C ALA A 67 -4.65 3.72 1.59
N THR A 68 -5.91 3.91 1.19
CA THR A 68 -6.88 2.85 0.97
C THR A 68 -7.42 2.88 -0.45
N VAL A 69 -7.78 1.70 -0.96
CA VAL A 69 -8.52 1.54 -2.21
C VAL A 69 -9.77 0.71 -1.94
N ASP A 70 -10.92 1.23 -2.35
CA ASP A 70 -12.21 0.56 -2.16
C ASP A 70 -12.46 -0.51 -3.23
N PHE A 71 -13.16 -1.57 -2.83
CA PHE A 71 -13.67 -2.59 -3.74
C PHE A 71 -15.14 -2.88 -3.44
N THR A 72 -15.84 -3.45 -4.43
CA THR A 72 -17.25 -3.83 -4.29
C THR A 72 -17.44 -4.75 -3.07
N PRO A 73 -18.36 -4.44 -2.14
CA PRO A 73 -18.57 -5.25 -0.95
C PRO A 73 -18.89 -6.71 -1.27
N VAL A 74 -18.19 -7.62 -0.60
CA VAL A 74 -18.42 -9.07 -0.69
C VAL A 74 -19.31 -9.49 0.48
N THR A 75 -20.54 -9.90 0.18
CA THR A 75 -21.57 -10.20 1.20
C THR A 75 -21.70 -11.68 1.55
N SER A 76 -20.98 -12.56 0.84
CA SER A 76 -20.90 -14.00 1.15
C SER A 76 -19.55 -14.57 0.70
N GLY A 77 -19.12 -15.66 1.34
CA GLY A 77 -17.82 -16.29 1.07
C GLY A 77 -16.67 -15.65 1.88
N GLN A 78 -15.43 -15.90 1.43
CA GLN A 78 -14.21 -15.39 2.05
C GLN A 78 -13.47 -14.48 1.06
N VAL A 79 -12.89 -13.39 1.57
CA VAL A 79 -12.00 -12.50 0.81
C VAL A 79 -10.56 -12.78 1.25
N TYR A 80 -9.67 -12.94 0.29
CA TYR A 80 -8.24 -13.15 0.54
C TYR A 80 -7.45 -11.99 -0.06
N ALA A 81 -6.42 -11.55 0.64
CA ALA A 81 -5.43 -10.61 0.13
C ALA A 81 -4.03 -11.10 0.47
N SER A 82 -3.09 -10.74 -0.38
CA SER A 82 -1.67 -10.97 -0.19
C SER A 82 -0.91 -9.82 -0.79
N CYS A 83 0.21 -9.44 -0.17
CA CYS A 83 1.16 -8.51 -0.74
C CYS A 83 2.57 -9.09 -0.66
N MET A 84 3.46 -8.56 -1.47
CA MET A 84 4.89 -8.80 -1.33
C MET A 84 5.57 -7.54 -0.82
N LEU A 85 6.54 -7.69 0.07
CA LEU A 85 7.24 -6.59 0.72
C LEU A 85 8.75 -6.86 0.73
N ARG A 86 9.55 -5.86 0.36
CA ARG A 86 10.99 -5.82 0.64
C ARG A 86 11.27 -4.90 1.82
N VAL A 87 11.74 -5.48 2.91
CA VAL A 87 12.19 -4.69 4.06
C VAL A 87 13.66 -4.30 3.85
N THR A 88 13.93 -3.00 3.73
CA THR A 88 15.27 -2.46 3.49
C THR A 88 15.99 -2.04 4.78
N ASP A 89 15.25 -1.67 5.82
CA ASP A 89 15.80 -1.29 7.12
C ASP A 89 14.86 -1.73 8.27
N LEU A 90 15.46 -2.25 9.35
CA LEU A 90 14.80 -2.66 10.59
C LEU A 90 15.43 -2.02 11.83
N THR A 91 16.36 -1.08 11.66
CA THR A 91 17.14 -0.48 12.74
C THR A 91 16.21 0.17 13.77
N ASN A 92 15.23 0.94 13.32
CA ASN A 92 14.28 1.63 14.21
C ASN A 92 13.37 0.66 14.98
N LEU A 93 13.03 -0.51 14.42
CA LEU A 93 12.30 -1.54 15.17
C LEU A 93 13.15 -2.18 16.27
N ARG A 94 14.47 -2.22 16.10
CA ARG A 94 15.40 -2.87 17.04
C ARG A 94 15.91 -1.93 18.14
N THR A 95 16.14 -0.65 17.83
CA THR A 95 16.88 0.26 18.71
C THR A 95 16.26 1.65 18.84
N GLY A 96 15.13 1.93 18.17
CA GLY A 96 14.46 3.23 18.19
C GLY A 96 13.41 3.37 19.29
N SER A 97 12.92 4.59 19.50
CA SER A 97 11.81 4.89 20.42
C SER A 97 10.44 4.36 19.94
N ARG A 98 10.38 3.76 18.74
CA ARG A 98 9.18 3.17 18.13
C ARG A 98 9.47 1.71 17.77
N SER A 99 9.15 0.78 18.66
CA SER A 99 9.44 -0.65 18.50
C SER A 99 8.36 -1.43 17.73
N HIS A 100 7.42 -0.73 17.07
CA HIS A 100 6.25 -1.35 16.43
C HIS A 100 5.96 -0.71 15.07
N GLY A 101 5.48 -1.52 14.13
CA GLY A 101 4.93 -1.10 12.85
C GLY A 101 3.82 -2.06 12.41
N TYR A 102 2.93 -1.63 11.52
CA TYR A 102 1.84 -2.45 11.01
C TYR A 102 1.72 -2.32 9.49
N ILE A 103 1.12 -3.34 8.87
CA ILE A 103 0.58 -3.30 7.52
C ILE A 103 -0.84 -3.85 7.63
N ALA A 104 -1.83 -3.10 7.17
CA ALA A 104 -3.21 -3.53 7.10
C ALA A 104 -3.61 -3.74 5.64
N LEU A 105 -4.24 -4.88 5.33
CA LEU A 105 -4.70 -5.21 3.97
C LEU A 105 -6.22 -5.11 3.83
N PHE A 106 -6.95 -5.21 4.93
CA PHE A 106 -8.39 -5.02 4.98
C PHE A 106 -8.75 -4.12 6.16
N ALA A 107 -9.61 -3.15 5.90
CA ALA A 107 -10.24 -2.31 6.90
C ALA A 107 -11.74 -2.23 6.62
N ASN A 108 -12.54 -2.07 7.67
CA ASN A 108 -13.96 -1.73 7.57
C ASN A 108 -14.17 -0.31 8.09
N SER A 109 -14.52 0.63 7.21
CA SER A 109 -14.70 2.05 7.58
C SER A 109 -16.01 2.35 8.33
N ASN A 110 -16.70 1.34 8.87
CA ASN A 110 -17.95 1.53 9.64
C ASN A 110 -17.73 1.81 11.15
N GLY A 111 -16.50 2.13 11.58
CA GLY A 111 -16.17 2.42 12.98
C GLY A 111 -15.72 3.88 13.17
N PRO A 112 -16.04 4.53 14.31
CA PRO A 112 -15.51 5.85 14.62
C PRO A 112 -14.02 5.74 15.00
N GLY A 113 -13.15 6.02 14.05
CA GLY A 113 -11.72 6.30 14.26
C GLY A 113 -10.82 5.08 14.31
N TYR A 114 -10.01 4.91 13.26
CA TYR A 114 -8.57 5.17 13.31
C TYR A 114 -8.18 5.63 11.89
N HIS A 115 -8.25 6.94 11.70
CA HIS A 115 -7.65 7.69 10.61
C HIS A 115 -6.60 8.60 11.24
#